data_AF-A0A7V3BGB8-F1
#
_entry.id   AF-A0A7V3BGB8-F1
#
_cell.length_a   1.000
_cell.length_b   1.000
_cell.length_c   1.000
_cell.angle_alpha   90.00
_cell.angle_beta   90.00
_cell.angle_gamma   90.00
#
_symmetry.space_group_name_H-M   'P 1'
#
loop_
_entity.id
_entity.type
_entity.pdbx_description
1 polymer ?
#
loop_
_entity_poly.entity_id
_entity_poly.type
_entity_poly.pdbx_seq_one_letter_code
_entity_poly.pdbx_strand_id
1 'polypeptide(L)'
;MLTTVAAGRVFDFSHAVGRGALSGQGFRMAVALALGQGDTLYAVNRGWEQVQNVPYTKTQLGTRIGKFTIGPVPGDEEFIADIS
;
A
#
# COMPACT_ATOMS: atom_id res chain seq x y z
N MET A 1 -15.05 10.59 -13.36
CA MET A 1 -15.05 11.66 -12.36
C MET A 1 -16.09 11.28 -11.30
N LEU A 2 -15.65 10.97 -10.07
CA LEU A 2 -16.54 10.66 -8.94
C LEU A 2 -16.22 11.66 -7.84
N THR A 3 -16.97 12.76 -7.80
CA THR A 3 -16.92 13.72 -6.69
C THR A 3 -17.70 13.16 -5.52
N THR A 4 -17.06 13.05 -4.35
CA THR A 4 -17.69 12.54 -3.12
C THR A 4 -17.69 13.62 -2.06
N VAL A 5 -18.85 13.89 -1.46
CA VAL A 5 -18.96 14.80 -0.31
C VAL A 5 -19.08 13.97 0.96
N ALA A 6 -18.11 14.08 1.87
CA ALA A 6 -18.11 13.36 3.13
C ALA A 6 -17.53 14.23 4.25
N ALA A 7 -18.15 14.18 5.44
CA ALA A 7 -17.71 14.94 6.62
C ALA A 7 -17.42 16.43 6.35
N GLY A 8 -18.29 17.08 5.55
CA GLY A 8 -18.18 18.50 5.19
C GLY A 8 -17.05 18.84 4.21
N ARG A 9 -16.46 17.85 3.55
CA ARG A 9 -15.37 18.01 2.58
C ARG A 9 -15.77 17.43 1.22
N VAL A 10 -15.23 18.02 0.17
CA VAL A 10 -15.35 17.52 -1.21
C VAL A 10 -14.06 16.77 -1.55
N PHE A 11 -14.21 15.53 -2.01
CA PHE A 11 -13.13 14.68 -2.47
C PHE A 11 -13.33 14.38 -3.95
N ASP A 12 -12.35 14.76 -4.77
CA ASP A 12 -12.33 14.41 -6.18
C ASP A 12 -11.29 13.32 -6.43
N PHE A 13 -11.72 12.24 -7.07
CA PHE A 13 -10.81 11.19 -7.51
C PHE A 13 -9.84 11.73 -8.56
N SER A 14 -8.53 11.62 -8.30
CA SER A 14 -7.47 12.00 -9.25
C SER A 14 -6.96 10.80 -10.04
N HIS A 15 -6.41 9.79 -9.35
CA HIS A 15 -5.82 8.60 -9.96
C HIS A 15 -5.74 7.43 -8.99
N ALA A 16 -5.45 6.24 -9.53
CA ALA A 16 -5.23 5.02 -8.76
C ALA A 16 -3.74 4.67 -8.80
N VAL A 17 -3.20 4.22 -7.67
CA VAL A 17 -1.77 3.94 -7.50
C VAL A 17 -1.53 2.44 -7.28
N GLY A 18 -0.47 1.96 -7.91
CA GLY A 18 0.11 0.65 -7.65
C GLY A 18 -0.46 -0.50 -8.47
N ARG A 19 0.00 -1.70 -8.14
CA ARG A 19 -0.32 -2.97 -8.82
C ARG A 19 -0.25 -4.11 -7.81
N GLY A 20 -0.74 -5.29 -8.18
CA GLY A 20 -0.46 -6.51 -7.42
C GLY A 20 1.05 -6.81 -7.42
N ALA A 21 1.65 -6.92 -6.24
CA ALA A 21 3.07 -7.25 -6.09
C ALA A 21 3.37 -7.94 -4.76
N LEU A 22 4.10 -9.06 -4.80
CA LEU A 22 4.55 -9.79 -3.59
C LEU A 22 5.56 -9.00 -2.76
N SER A 23 6.41 -8.20 -3.41
CA SER A 23 7.40 -7.31 -2.81
C SER A 23 7.64 -6.10 -3.73
N GLY A 24 8.32 -5.09 -3.21
CA GLY A 24 8.69 -3.90 -3.98
C GLY A 24 7.49 -3.02 -4.35
N GLN A 25 7.58 -2.41 -5.54
CA GLN A 25 6.58 -1.49 -6.07
C GLN A 25 5.23 -2.18 -6.32
N GLY A 26 4.30 -1.95 -5.40
CA GLY A 26 2.92 -2.43 -5.45
C GLY A 26 2.45 -2.97 -4.10
N PHE A 27 1.29 -3.60 -4.09
CA PHE A 27 0.61 -4.02 -2.88
C PHE A 27 0.28 -5.50 -2.90
N ARG A 28 0.32 -6.11 -1.71
CA ARG A 28 -0.17 -7.46 -1.45
C ARG A 28 -1.19 -7.48 -0.32
N MET A 29 -2.46 -7.35 -0.69
CA MET A 29 -3.57 -7.19 0.26
C MET A 29 -3.26 -6.07 1.26
N ALA A 30 -3.29 -4.83 0.77
CA ALA A 30 -3.20 -3.67 1.63
C ALA A 30 -4.42 -3.64 2.57
N VAL A 31 -4.18 -3.80 3.87
CA VAL A 31 -5.23 -3.90 4.89
C VAL A 31 -5.30 -2.69 5.80
N ALA A 32 -4.23 -1.90 5.86
CA ALA A 32 -4.16 -0.67 6.62
C ALA A 32 -3.16 0.29 5.98
N LEU A 33 -3.41 1.58 6.15
CA LEU A 33 -2.59 2.67 5.65
C LEU A 33 -2.27 3.65 6.79
N ALA A 34 -1.09 4.24 6.76
CA ALA A 34 -0.72 5.35 7.63
C ALA A 34 0.00 6.44 6.82
N LEU A 35 -0.38 7.70 7.07
CA LEU A 35 0.27 8.86 6.44
C LEU A 35 1.45 9.32 7.31
N GLY A 36 2.59 9.53 6.65
CA GLY A 36 3.78 10.13 7.24
C GLY A 36 3.85 11.63 6.96
N GLN A 37 5.04 12.21 7.19
CA GLN A 37 5.31 13.60 6.81
C GLN A 37 5.42 13.73 5.28
N GLY A 38 4.90 14.83 4.74
CA GLY A 38 4.85 15.08 3.29
C GLY A 38 3.98 14.05 2.59
N ASP A 39 4.44 13.57 1.43
CA ASP A 39 3.70 12.61 0.61
C ASP A 39 4.00 11.15 0.96
N THR A 40 4.55 10.89 2.15
CA THR A 40 4.91 9.55 2.59
C THR A 40 3.66 8.75 2.97
N LEU A 41 3.51 7.56 2.40
CA LEU A 41 2.51 6.57 2.75
C LEU A 41 3.17 5.27 3.22
N TYR A 42 2.66 4.70 4.31
CA TYR A 42 2.96 3.35 4.74
C TYR A 42 1.75 2.45 4.51
N ALA A 43 1.96 1.29 3.90
CA ALA A 43 0.91 0.31 3.66
C ALA A 43 1.25 -1.04 4.31
N VAL A 44 0.35 -1.55 5.16
CA VAL A 44 0.45 -2.89 5.72
C VAL A 44 -0.09 -3.87 4.69
N ASN A 45 0.81 -4.71 4.16
CA ASN A 45 0.48 -5.80 3.24
C ASN A 45 0.38 -7.08 4.04
N ARG A 46 -0.80 -7.73 4.04
CA ARG A 46 -1.01 -8.96 4.82
C ARG A 46 -0.28 -10.17 4.22
N GLY A 47 -0.09 -10.24 2.89
CA GLY A 47 0.49 -11.41 2.23
C GLY A 47 -0.43 -12.65 2.26
N TRP A 48 0.02 -13.80 1.73
CA TRP A 48 -0.72 -15.08 1.83
C TRP A 48 0.05 -16.12 2.63
N GLU A 49 -0.70 -17.00 3.29
CA GLU A 49 -0.20 -18.20 3.95
C GLU A 49 -0.02 -19.33 2.91
N GLN A 50 1.13 -19.35 2.22
CA GLN A 50 1.43 -20.30 1.13
C GLN A 50 2.70 -21.13 1.33
N VAL A 51 3.57 -20.78 2.28
CA VAL A 51 4.79 -21.55 2.53
C VAL A 51 4.41 -22.82 3.29
N GLN A 52 4.70 -23.97 2.68
CA GLN A 52 4.39 -25.29 3.22
C GLN A 52 5.55 -25.83 4.07
N ASN A 53 5.27 -26.78 4.96
CA ASN A 53 6.26 -27.49 5.79
C ASN A 53 7.11 -26.57 6.70
N VAL A 54 6.56 -25.46 7.15
CA VAL A 54 7.18 -24.52 8.10
C VAL A 54 6.26 -24.29 9.30
N PRO A 55 6.78 -23.82 10.45
CA PRO A 55 5.93 -23.42 11.56
C PRO A 55 4.85 -22.42 11.15
N TYR A 56 3.71 -22.42 11.85
CA TYR A 56 2.54 -21.59 11.54
C TYR A 56 2.88 -20.09 11.38
N THR A 57 3.89 -19.60 12.11
CA THR A 57 4.37 -18.21 12.07
C THR A 57 5.23 -17.86 10.86
N LYS A 58 5.54 -18.83 9.99
CA LYS A 58 6.43 -18.67 8.83
C LYS A 58 5.76 -19.05 7.51
N THR A 59 4.44 -19.25 7.51
CA THR A 59 3.67 -19.63 6.32
C THR A 59 3.50 -18.48 5.33
N GLN A 60 3.81 -17.26 5.75
CA GLN A 60 3.45 -16.04 5.06
C GLN A 60 4.37 -15.66 3.89
N LEU A 61 3.79 -15.12 2.83
CA LEU A 61 4.46 -14.64 1.62
C LEU A 61 3.96 -13.24 1.27
N GLY A 62 4.89 -12.28 1.22
CA GLY A 62 4.62 -10.88 0.87
C GLY A 62 4.04 -10.03 2.00
N THR A 63 4.02 -10.54 3.23
CA THR A 63 3.71 -9.76 4.45
C THR A 63 4.82 -8.75 4.71
N ARG A 64 4.48 -7.46 4.69
CA ARG A 64 5.44 -6.37 4.85
C ARG A 64 4.76 -5.03 5.08
N ILE A 65 5.51 -4.06 5.60
CA ILE A 65 5.13 -2.65 5.53
C ILE A 65 5.84 -2.06 4.31
N GLY A 66 5.08 -1.65 3.29
CA GLY A 66 5.64 -0.91 2.16
C GLY A 66 5.64 0.59 2.46
N LYS A 67 6.74 1.27 2.18
CA LYS A 67 6.88 2.74 2.23
C LYS A 67 6.92 3.30 0.81
N PHE A 68 6.10 4.31 0.55
CA PHE A 68 5.93 4.91 -0.76
C PHE A 68 5.84 6.44 -0.65
N THR A 69 6.11 7.14 -1.75
CA THR A 69 5.56 8.47 -2.02
C THR A 69 4.45 8.34 -3.05
N ILE A 70 3.44 9.21 -3.02
CA ILE A 70 2.40 9.26 -4.05
C ILE A 70 2.40 10.59 -4.78
N GLY A 71 2.41 11.71 -4.05
CA GLY A 71 2.32 13.04 -4.65
C GLY A 71 0.94 13.36 -5.24
N PRO A 72 0.74 14.59 -5.75
CA PRO A 72 -0.55 15.06 -6.23
C PRO A 72 -0.91 14.59 -7.65
N VAL A 73 0.06 14.26 -8.52
CA VAL A 73 -0.20 13.92 -9.93
C VAL A 73 0.35 12.55 -10.33
N PRO A 74 -0.24 11.87 -11.33
CA PRO A 74 0.28 10.61 -11.82
C PRO A 74 1.74 10.72 -12.27
N GLY A 75 2.58 9.81 -11.81
CA GLY A 75 4.03 9.78 -12.08
C GLY A 75 4.89 10.24 -10.90
N ASP A 76 4.29 10.87 -9.88
CA ASP A 76 4.99 11.26 -8.65
C ASP A 76 5.22 10.07 -7.69
N GLU A 77 4.59 8.92 -7.97
CA GLU A 77 4.61 7.79 -7.06
C GLU A 77 5.93 7.02 -7.11
N GLU A 78 6.58 6.87 -5.95
CA GLU A 78 7.83 6.15 -5.81
C GLU A 78 7.72 5.07 -4.74
N PHE A 79 8.26 3.88 -5.04
CA PHE A 79 8.51 2.89 -4.00
C PHE A 79 9.82 3.20 -3.30
N ILE A 80 9.77 3.39 -1.99
CA ILE A 80 10.94 3.75 -1.20
C ILE A 80 11.59 2.50 -0.60
N ALA A 81 10.82 1.69 0.13
CA ALA A 81 11.35 0.50 0.80
C ALA A 81 10.25 -0.46 1.24
N ASP A 82 10.62 -1.73 1.36
CA ASP A 82 9.89 -2.70 2.17
C ASP A 82 10.55 -2.74 3.56
N ILE A 83 9.73 -2.67 4.60
CA ILE A 83 10.12 -2.72 6.00
C ILE A 83 9.48 -3.98 6.60
N SER A 84 10.29 -4.85 7.18
CA SER A 84 9.89 -6.15 7.75
C SER A 84 10.63 -6.42 9.03
#